data_AF-A0A396S957-F1
#
_entry.id   AF-A0A396S957-F1
#
_cell.length_a   1.000
_cell.length_b   1.000
_cell.length_c   1.000
_cell.angle_alpha   90.00
_cell.angle_beta   90.00
_cell.angle_gamma   90.00
#
_symmetry.space_group_name_H-M   'P 1'
#
loop_
_entity.id
_entity.type
_entity.pdbx_description
1 polymer ?
#
loop_
_entity_poly.entity_id
_entity_poly.type
_entity_poly.pdbx_seq_one_letter_code
_entity_poly.pdbx_strand_id
1 'polypeptide(L)'
;MQNVSKRTILWIVPILIIVAFWYYYGPQEEITDNEYITYIKQSKIGSTQDQYEQALDASCSEGKWVYFKTQKNQNVVEFKGACEIEGNQQDVNLQFVVEDDQKSYQVGVLLLDGEQQTEEQRNEFLNSLPSN
;
A
#
# COMPACT_ATOMS: atom_id res chain seq x y z
N MET A 1 -16.38 -9.77 48.39
CA MET A 1 -15.75 -10.88 47.63
C MET A 1 -16.81 -11.46 46.70
N GLN A 2 -16.69 -11.20 45.40
CA GLN A 2 -17.68 -11.61 44.41
C GLN A 2 -17.55 -13.12 44.18
N ASN A 3 -18.58 -13.90 44.52
CA ASN A 3 -18.62 -15.35 44.31
C ASN A 3 -18.85 -15.62 42.80
N VAL A 4 -17.78 -15.54 42.03
CA VAL A 4 -17.82 -15.87 40.61
C VAL A 4 -17.93 -17.39 40.49
N SER A 5 -19.06 -17.87 39.96
CA SER A 5 -19.31 -19.30 39.76
C SER A 5 -18.21 -19.92 38.89
N LYS A 6 -17.79 -21.16 39.19
CA LYS A 6 -16.77 -21.90 38.40
C LYS A 6 -17.11 -21.97 36.91
N ARG A 7 -18.40 -21.88 36.56
CA ARG A 7 -18.90 -21.83 35.18
C ARG A 7 -18.61 -20.49 34.49
N THR A 8 -18.58 -19.38 35.23
CA THR A 8 -18.29 -18.04 34.73
C THR A 8 -16.80 -17.86 34.41
N ILE A 9 -15.92 -18.42 35.25
CA ILE A 9 -14.46 -18.40 35.03
C ILE A 9 -14.06 -19.17 33.76
N LEU A 10 -14.78 -20.27 33.47
CA LEU A 10 -14.51 -21.15 32.32
C LEU A 10 -14.70 -20.46 30.96
N TRP A 11 -15.52 -19.40 30.88
CA TRP A 11 -15.73 -18.62 29.66
C TRP A 11 -14.94 -17.31 29.63
N ILE A 12 -14.73 -16.67 30.77
CA ILE A 12 -13.98 -15.40 30.85
C ILE A 12 -12.52 -15.58 30.42
N VAL A 13 -11.86 -16.64 30.88
CA VAL A 13 -10.43 -16.87 30.56
C VAL A 13 -10.22 -17.10 29.06
N PRO A 14 -10.98 -17.96 28.36
CA PRO A 14 -10.87 -18.10 26.91
C PRO A 14 -11.19 -16.81 26.15
N ILE A 15 -12.20 -16.05 26.57
CA ILE A 15 -12.56 -14.78 25.92
C ILE A 15 -11.43 -13.76 26.08
N LEU A 16 -10.82 -13.66 27.26
CA LEU A 16 -9.66 -12.79 27.48
C LEU A 16 -8.46 -13.19 26.60
N ILE A 17 -8.22 -14.49 26.44
CA ILE A 17 -7.17 -14.99 25.54
C ILE A 17 -7.48 -14.60 24.09
N ILE A 18 -8.73 -14.76 23.62
CA ILE A 18 -9.14 -14.39 22.26
C ILE A 18 -8.98 -12.89 22.02
N VAL A 19 -9.37 -12.04 22.98
CA VAL A 19 -9.20 -10.58 22.89
C VAL A 19 -7.71 -10.21 22.85
N ALA A 20 -6.87 -10.85 23.67
CA ALA A 20 -5.43 -10.64 23.63
C ALA A 20 -4.84 -11.08 22.28
N PHE A 21 -5.27 -12.23 21.76
CA PHE A 21 -4.85 -12.70 20.43
C PHE A 21 -5.28 -11.74 19.32
N TRP A 22 -6.52 -11.24 19.36
CA TRP A 22 -7.00 -10.28 18.37
C TRP A 22 -6.31 -8.92 18.49
N TYR A 23 -5.90 -8.51 19.69
CA TYR A 23 -5.12 -7.30 19.88
C TYR A 23 -3.71 -7.41 19.29
N TYR A 24 -3.04 -8.56 19.44
CA TYR A 24 -1.67 -8.78 18.94
C TYR A 24 -1.61 -9.17 17.46
N TYR A 25 -2.59 -9.94 16.97
CA TYR A 25 -2.62 -10.51 15.62
C TYR A 25 -3.80 -10.02 14.79
N GLY A 26 -4.52 -9.00 15.27
CA GLY A 26 -5.58 -8.35 14.52
C GLY A 26 -5.05 -7.72 13.24
N PRO A 27 -5.94 -7.47 12.26
CA PRO A 27 -5.57 -6.76 11.05
C PRO A 27 -5.01 -5.38 11.43
N GLN A 28 -3.79 -5.08 11.01
CA GLN A 28 -3.26 -3.73 11.16
C GLN A 28 -3.96 -2.83 10.16
N GLU A 29 -4.47 -1.69 10.62
CA GLU A 29 -5.04 -0.69 9.73
C GLU A 29 -3.95 -0.19 8.79
N GLU A 30 -4.23 -0.26 7.48
CA GLU A 30 -3.33 0.29 6.47
C GLU A 30 -3.22 1.80 6.67
N ILE A 31 -1.99 2.33 6.69
CA ILE A 31 -1.76 3.77 6.87
C ILE A 31 -2.03 4.45 5.53
N THR A 32 -3.21 5.05 5.37
CA THR A 32 -3.62 5.72 4.12
C THR A 32 -3.46 7.24 4.15
N ASP A 33 -3.22 7.82 5.33
CA ASP A 33 -2.97 9.25 5.53
C ASP A 33 -1.56 9.45 6.07
N ASN A 34 -0.64 9.85 5.19
CA ASN A 34 0.78 9.99 5.52
C ASN A 34 1.50 10.96 4.57
N GLU A 35 2.46 11.72 5.10
CA GLU A 35 3.26 12.67 4.33
C GLU A 35 4.05 12.05 3.16
N TYR A 36 4.55 10.81 3.30
CA TYR A 36 5.23 10.10 2.22
C TYR A 36 4.29 9.79 1.05
N ILE A 37 3.01 9.50 1.34
CA ILE A 37 1.98 9.31 0.31
C ILE A 37 1.79 10.62 -0.46
N THR A 38 1.60 11.73 0.26
CA THR A 38 1.44 13.06 -0.35
C THR A 38 2.64 13.42 -1.23
N TYR A 39 3.86 13.13 -0.75
CA TYR A 39 5.09 13.35 -1.50
C TYR A 39 5.11 12.58 -2.82
N ILE A 40 4.80 11.28 -2.81
CA ILE A 40 4.77 10.47 -4.03
C ILE A 40 3.65 10.89 -4.97
N LYS A 41 2.45 11.13 -4.46
CA LYS A 41 1.31 11.62 -5.25
C LYS A 41 1.66 12.86 -6.06
N GLN A 42 2.38 13.80 -5.46
CA GLN A 42 2.79 15.07 -6.07
C GLN A 42 4.09 14.98 -6.88
N SER A 43 4.81 13.87 -6.79
CA SER A 43 6.07 13.65 -7.51
C SER A 43 5.82 13.45 -9.00
N LYS A 44 6.77 13.93 -9.81
CA LYS A 44 6.70 13.82 -11.28
C LYS A 44 7.11 12.45 -11.77
N ILE A 45 6.49 12.00 -12.86
CA ILE A 45 6.79 10.72 -13.51
C ILE A 45 7.96 10.89 -14.47
N GLY A 46 9.14 10.44 -14.08
CA GLY A 46 10.34 10.51 -14.91
C GLY A 46 10.64 11.92 -15.40
N SER A 47 10.59 12.14 -16.72
CA SER A 47 10.84 13.45 -17.35
C SER A 47 9.56 14.22 -17.71
N THR A 48 8.38 13.67 -17.43
CA THR A 48 7.09 14.34 -17.69
C THR A 48 6.83 15.44 -16.66
N GLN A 49 5.88 16.33 -16.95
CA GLN A 49 5.43 17.32 -15.95
C GLN A 49 4.31 16.78 -15.05
N ASP A 50 3.75 15.62 -15.38
CA ASP A 50 2.61 15.02 -14.71
C ASP A 50 2.99 14.37 -13.39
N GLN A 51 2.04 14.45 -12.46
CA GLN A 51 2.14 13.88 -11.13
C GLN A 51 1.60 12.45 -11.11
N TYR A 52 2.17 11.57 -10.28
CA TYR A 52 1.70 10.18 -10.18
C TYR A 52 0.21 10.08 -9.88
N GLU A 53 -0.32 10.91 -8.98
CA GLU A 53 -1.74 10.89 -8.64
C GLU A 53 -2.61 11.11 -9.88
N GLN A 54 -2.34 12.14 -10.68
CA GLN A 54 -3.14 12.43 -11.86
C GLN A 54 -3.05 11.34 -12.92
N ALA A 55 -1.84 10.83 -13.20
CA ALA A 55 -1.67 9.85 -14.27
C ALA A 55 -2.25 8.48 -13.89
N LEU A 56 -2.10 8.06 -12.63
CA LEU A 56 -2.67 6.82 -12.12
C LEU A 56 -4.19 6.93 -11.98
N ASP A 57 -4.73 8.04 -11.46
CA ASP A 57 -6.18 8.25 -11.36
C ASP A 57 -6.85 8.31 -12.75
N ALA A 58 -6.12 8.74 -13.78
CA ALA A 58 -6.62 8.75 -15.17
C ALA A 58 -6.63 7.34 -15.81
N SER A 59 -5.77 6.43 -15.36
CA SER A 59 -5.60 5.09 -15.97
C SER A 59 -6.22 3.97 -15.16
N CYS A 60 -6.45 4.21 -13.88
CA CYS A 60 -6.77 3.19 -12.90
C CYS A 60 -8.03 3.55 -12.12
N SER A 61 -8.82 2.53 -11.83
CA SER A 61 -9.97 2.59 -10.95
C SER A 61 -9.62 2.02 -9.57
N GLU A 62 -10.42 2.37 -8.56
CA GLU A 62 -10.26 1.87 -7.18
C GLU A 62 -8.87 2.18 -6.56
N GLY A 63 -8.24 3.26 -7.00
CA GLY A 63 -6.93 3.69 -6.55
C GLY A 63 -6.85 3.89 -5.04
N LYS A 64 -5.95 3.15 -4.38
CA LYS A 64 -5.66 3.23 -2.96
C LYS A 64 -4.16 3.40 -2.75
N TRP A 65 -3.81 4.31 -1.85
CA TRP A 65 -2.43 4.57 -1.46
C TRP A 65 -2.21 4.12 -0.02
N VAL A 66 -1.14 3.36 0.21
CA VAL A 66 -0.79 2.83 1.53
C VAL A 66 0.67 3.14 1.81
N TYR A 67 0.94 3.59 3.03
CA TYR A 67 2.28 3.71 3.57
C TYR A 67 2.57 2.56 4.53
N PHE A 68 3.79 2.03 4.45
CA PHE A 68 4.32 1.15 5.49
C PHE A 68 5.84 1.28 5.58
N LYS A 69 6.37 0.89 6.73
CA LYS A 69 7.81 0.83 6.95
C LYS A 69 8.28 -0.63 6.89
N THR A 70 9.30 -0.92 6.09
CA THR A 70 9.83 -2.28 5.99
C THR A 70 10.59 -2.66 7.27
N GLN A 71 10.85 -3.96 7.47
CA GLN A 71 11.69 -4.44 8.59
C GLN A 71 13.11 -3.85 8.57
N LYS A 72 13.57 -3.34 7.42
CA LYS A 72 14.85 -2.65 7.24
C LYS A 72 14.74 -1.13 7.41
N ASN A 73 13.64 -0.64 7.98
CA ASN A 73 13.35 0.78 8.18
C ASN A 73 13.25 1.63 6.91
N GLN A 74 12.90 1.03 5.77
CA GLN A 74 12.66 1.79 4.53
C GLN A 74 11.21 2.28 4.50
N ASN A 75 11.00 3.54 4.12
CA ASN A 75 9.67 4.10 3.91
C ASN A 75 9.17 3.65 2.55
N VAL A 76 8.04 2.94 2.52
CA VAL A 76 7.44 2.45 1.28
C VAL A 76 6.03 3.02 1.14
N VAL A 77 5.77 3.59 -0.02
CA VAL A 77 4.43 3.97 -0.47
C VAL A 77 4.04 2.99 -1.55
N GLU A 78 2.85 2.39 -1.43
CA GLU A 78 2.30 1.47 -2.40
C GLU A 78 0.98 2.02 -2.93
N PHE A 79 0.89 2.13 -4.25
CA PHE A 79 -0.36 2.31 -4.96
C PHE A 79 -0.95 0.93 -5.27
N LYS A 80 -2.25 0.77 -5.03
CA LYS A 80 -3.06 -0.40 -5.40
C LYS A 80 -4.24 0.09 -6.22
N GLY A 81 -4.55 -0.54 -7.34
CA GLY A 81 -5.73 -0.19 -8.14
C GLY A 81 -5.89 -1.10 -9.34
N ALA A 82 -7.05 -1.04 -9.99
CA ALA A 82 -7.31 -1.80 -11.21
C ALA A 82 -7.11 -0.89 -12.43
N CYS A 83 -6.06 -1.13 -13.21
CA CYS A 83 -5.66 -0.30 -14.34
C CYS A 83 -5.98 -0.99 -15.67
N GLU A 84 -6.36 -0.21 -16.69
CA GLU A 84 -6.52 -0.72 -18.05
C GLU A 84 -5.15 -0.75 -18.75
N ILE A 85 -4.60 -1.95 -18.94
CA ILE A 85 -3.31 -2.19 -19.58
C ILE A 85 -3.56 -3.04 -20.82
N GLU A 86 -3.19 -2.53 -22.01
CA GLU A 86 -3.42 -3.20 -23.30
C GLU A 86 -4.89 -3.61 -23.55
N GLY A 87 -5.85 -2.85 -23.01
CA GLY A 87 -7.28 -3.13 -23.14
C GLY A 87 -7.81 -4.22 -22.20
N ASN A 88 -6.99 -4.69 -21.25
CA ASN A 88 -7.40 -5.60 -20.18
C ASN A 88 -7.30 -4.89 -18.83
N GLN A 89 -8.30 -5.10 -17.99
CA GLN A 89 -8.26 -4.63 -16.60
C GLN A 89 -7.37 -5.57 -15.78
N GLN A 90 -6.33 -5.02 -15.15
CA GLN A 90 -5.38 -5.77 -14.32
C GLN A 90 -5.23 -5.12 -12.95
N ASP A 91 -5.07 -5.94 -11.92
CA ASP A 91 -4.77 -5.47 -10.57
C ASP A 91 -3.30 -5.04 -10.48
N VAL A 92 -3.06 -3.77 -10.16
CA VAL A 92 -1.74 -3.15 -10.10
C VAL A 92 -1.35 -2.86 -8.67
N ASN A 93 -0.16 -3.31 -8.27
CA ASN A 93 0.52 -2.83 -7.07
C ASN A 93 1.86 -2.21 -7.46
N LEU A 94 1.99 -0.90 -7.29
CA LEU A 94 3.22 -0.16 -7.59
C LEU A 94 3.82 0.43 -6.32
N GLN A 95 5.05 0.02 -6.01
CA GLN A 95 5.77 0.47 -4.83
C GLN A 95 6.76 1.59 -5.13
N PHE A 96 6.95 2.47 -4.16
CA PHE A 96 7.93 3.54 -4.16
C PHE A 96 8.68 3.50 -2.84
N VAL A 97 10.01 3.45 -2.91
CA VAL A 97 10.88 3.53 -1.74
C VAL A 97 11.31 4.98 -1.58
N VAL A 98 10.94 5.62 -0.48
CA VAL A 98 11.17 7.04 -0.24
C VAL A 98 12.27 7.24 0.80
N GLU A 99 13.20 8.15 0.54
CA GLU A 99 14.22 8.52 1.52
C GLU A 99 13.59 9.26 2.72
N ASP A 100 14.21 9.16 3.90
CA ASP A 100 13.70 9.73 5.15
C ASP A 100 13.48 11.26 5.08
N ASP A 101 14.18 11.95 4.18
CA ASP A 101 14.07 13.41 4.02
C ASP A 101 13.09 13.86 2.93
N GLN A 102 12.39 12.92 2.28
CA GLN A 102 11.43 13.16 1.19
C GLN A 102 12.01 14.02 0.06
N LYS A 103 13.32 13.93 -0.21
CA LYS A 103 13.92 14.64 -1.36
C LYS A 103 14.04 13.79 -2.60
N SER A 104 14.08 12.47 -2.43
CA SER A 104 14.15 11.52 -3.52
C SER A 104 13.38 10.25 -3.19
N TYR A 105 13.03 9.52 -4.24
CA TYR A 105 12.46 8.19 -4.16
C TYR A 105 13.04 7.31 -5.27
N GLN A 106 12.90 6.01 -5.10
CA GLN A 106 13.13 5.00 -6.14
C GLN A 106 11.81 4.30 -6.43
N VAL A 107 11.52 4.07 -7.71
CA VAL A 107 10.41 3.19 -8.07
C VAL A 107 10.82 1.76 -7.75
N GLY A 108 10.04 1.13 -6.87
CA GLY A 108 10.26 -0.22 -6.40
C GLY A 108 9.62 -1.27 -7.31
N VAL A 109 8.95 -2.22 -6.69
CA VAL A 109 8.30 -3.35 -7.36
C VAL A 109 7.01 -2.92 -8.04
N LEU A 110 6.75 -3.45 -9.22
CA LEU A 110 5.44 -3.48 -9.86
C LEU A 110 4.93 -4.92 -9.86
N LEU A 111 3.72 -5.12 -9.36
CA LEU A 111 2.95 -6.34 -9.54
C LEU A 111 1.78 -6.08 -10.49
N LEU A 112 1.59 -6.95 -11.46
CA LEU A 112 0.38 -7.02 -12.29
C LEU A 112 -0.29 -8.37 -12.01
N ASP A 113 -1.55 -8.34 -11.57
CA ASP A 113 -2.30 -9.51 -11.11
C ASP A 113 -1.53 -10.36 -10.07
N GLY A 114 -0.75 -9.69 -9.22
CA GLY A 114 0.12 -10.30 -8.21
C GLY A 114 1.44 -10.87 -8.73
N GLU A 115 1.70 -10.83 -10.04
CA GLU A 115 2.96 -11.26 -10.64
C GLU A 115 3.95 -10.10 -10.71
N GLN A 116 5.15 -10.33 -10.16
CA GLN A 116 6.21 -9.34 -10.18
C GLN A 116 6.78 -9.15 -11.58
N GLN A 117 6.77 -7.90 -12.05
CA GLN A 117 7.31 -7.50 -13.35
C GLN A 117 8.82 -7.19 -13.27
N THR A 118 9.50 -7.26 -14.42
CA THR A 118 10.89 -6.78 -14.53
C THR A 118 10.97 -5.25 -14.47
N GLU A 119 12.18 -4.73 -14.30
CA GLU A 119 12.39 -3.29 -14.30
C GLU A 119 12.03 -2.65 -15.65
N GLU A 120 12.31 -3.34 -16.76
CA GLU A 120 11.94 -2.89 -18.10
C GLU A 120 10.43 -2.79 -18.26
N GLN A 121 9.69 -3.86 -17.92
CA GLN A 121 8.23 -3.88 -17.98
C GLN A 121 7.58 -2.83 -17.07
N ARG A 122 8.15 -2.62 -15.88
CA ARG A 122 7.71 -1.54 -14.98
C ARG A 122 7.91 -0.17 -15.62
N ASN A 123 9.05 0.07 -16.23
CA ASN A 123 9.34 1.35 -16.87
C ASN A 123 8.43 1.57 -18.09
N GLU A 124 8.13 0.51 -18.85
CA GLU A 124 7.15 0.54 -19.93
C GLU A 124 5.75 0.90 -19.42
N PHE A 125 5.29 0.26 -18.33
CA PHE A 125 4.03 0.63 -17.68
C PHE A 125 4.01 2.11 -17.28
N LEU A 126 5.06 2.61 -16.61
CA LEU A 126 5.13 4.02 -16.22
C LEU A 126 5.10 4.98 -17.42
N ASN A 127 5.74 4.61 -18.52
CA ASN A 127 5.74 5.39 -19.76
C ASN A 127 4.40 5.29 -20.52
N SER A 128 3.60 4.26 -20.26
CA SER A 128 2.27 4.09 -20.83
C SER A 128 1.21 4.94 -20.12
N LEU A 129 1.50 5.40 -18.90
CA LEU A 129 0.59 6.29 -18.17
C LEU A 129 0.39 7.60 -18.96
N PRO A 130 -0.84 8.12 -19.00
CA PRO A 130 -1.18 9.32 -19.73
C PRO A 130 -0.41 10.50 -19.16
N SER A 131 0.18 11.29 -20.06
CA SER A 131 0.76 12.60 -19.78
C SER A 131 -0.16 13.68 -20.33
N ASN A 132 -0.48 14.72 -19.54
CA ASN A 132 -1.32 15.84 -19.98
C ASN A 132 -0.51 16.99 -20.58
#